data_AF-A0A2D4EQU7-F1
#
_entry.id   AF-A0A2D4EQU7-F1
#
_cell.length_a   1.000
_cell.length_b   1.000
_cell.length_c   1.000
_cell.angle_alpha   90.00
_cell.angle_beta   90.00
_cell.angle_gamma   90.00
#
_symmetry.space_group_name_H-M   'P 1'
#
loop_
_entity.id
_entity.type
_entity.pdbx_description
1 polymer ?
#
loop_
_entity_poly.entity_id
_entity_poly.type
_entity_poly.pdbx_seq_one_letter_code
_entity_poly.pdbx_strand_id
1 'polypeptide(L)'
;AKTVVQTLTAFFASADVVITMEHTPTWCKNNRGQNVLVEECEKHIIVEEAKQIWSKMKTLGPTQEMAHRMTHDGYLKLWQLQKPSLSKYDAILVDEAQDCTPAVMDIVLSQTCGVILVGDPHQQIYTFRGAVNSLMNVPHSRIFYLTQSFRFGSEIAYVGATLLDVCKKVRNKILVGNNQESDVSGVGVEGKVARLCRTNQTVFEDAVNVTGGDSPAKIHLLGVSVRRPRKG
;
A
#
# COMPACT_ATOMS: atom_id res chain seq x y z
N ALA A 1 -16.24 11.04 13.41
CA ALA A 1 -15.30 9.96 13.82
C ALA A 1 -14.59 9.26 12.64
N LYS A 2 -15.29 8.50 11.76
CA LYS A 2 -14.62 7.75 10.68
C LYS A 2 -13.92 8.66 9.65
N THR A 3 -14.56 9.75 9.27
CA THR A 3 -14.03 10.76 8.33
C THR A 3 -12.78 11.46 8.88
N VAL A 4 -12.77 11.77 10.19
CA VAL A 4 -11.61 12.35 10.88
C VAL A 4 -10.40 11.40 10.87
N VAL A 5 -10.61 10.12 11.15
CA VAL A 5 -9.53 9.11 11.08
C VAL A 5 -9.01 8.96 9.64
N GLN A 6 -9.89 8.98 8.64
CA GLN A 6 -9.48 8.97 7.23
C GLN A 6 -8.66 10.21 6.88
N THR A 7 -9.06 11.38 7.38
CA THR A 7 -8.35 12.65 7.17
C THR A 7 -6.96 12.63 7.80
N LEU A 8 -6.84 12.12 9.03
CA LEU A 8 -5.54 11.92 9.68
C LEU A 8 -4.67 10.92 8.91
N THR A 9 -5.24 9.82 8.43
CA THR A 9 -4.51 8.81 7.65
C THR A 9 -3.99 9.41 6.34
N ALA A 10 -4.81 10.19 5.64
CA ALA A 10 -4.40 10.90 4.42
C ALA A 10 -3.28 11.90 4.72
N PHE A 11 -3.38 12.66 5.81
CA PHE A 11 -2.33 13.58 6.25
C PHE A 11 -1.03 12.88 6.64
N PHE A 12 -1.10 11.74 7.32
CA PHE A 12 0.10 10.97 7.69
C PHE A 12 0.83 10.41 6.46
N ALA A 13 0.09 10.11 5.38
CA ALA A 13 0.66 9.65 4.13
C ALA A 13 1.17 10.81 3.23
N SER A 14 0.67 12.04 3.37
CA SER A 14 1.00 13.15 2.48
C SER A 14 2.36 13.81 2.80
N ALA A 15 2.89 14.60 1.86
CA ALA A 15 4.06 15.44 2.10
C ALA A 15 3.72 16.75 2.84
N ASP A 16 2.43 17.05 3.03
CA ASP A 16 1.95 18.36 3.49
C ASP A 16 2.35 18.65 4.94
N VAL A 17 2.69 19.90 5.25
CA VAL A 17 3.09 20.29 6.61
C VAL A 17 1.93 20.48 7.58
N VAL A 18 0.71 20.68 7.05
CA VAL A 18 -0.51 20.95 7.82
C VAL A 18 -1.68 20.14 7.29
N ILE A 19 -2.67 19.90 8.15
CA ILE A 19 -3.93 19.25 7.75
C ILE A 19 -4.79 20.30 7.02
N THR A 20 -5.19 19.94 5.81
CA THR A 20 -5.98 20.76 4.89
C THR A 20 -7.25 20.02 4.42
N MET A 21 -8.13 20.73 3.72
CA MET A 21 -9.37 20.19 3.16
C MET A 21 -9.14 19.08 2.13
N GLU A 22 -8.01 19.11 1.42
CA GLU A 22 -7.61 18.06 0.46
C GLU A 22 -7.42 16.69 1.11
N HIS A 23 -7.17 16.65 2.42
CA HIS A 23 -7.06 15.40 3.16
C HIS A 23 -8.42 14.77 3.50
N THR A 24 -9.51 15.53 3.37
CA THR A 24 -10.84 15.04 3.70
C THR A 24 -11.39 14.14 2.58
N PRO A 25 -12.15 13.08 2.91
CA PRO A 25 -12.76 12.25 1.88
C PRO A 25 -13.85 13.03 1.14
N THR A 26 -13.90 12.91 -0.19
CA THR A 26 -15.00 13.48 -1.00
C THR A 26 -16.35 12.84 -0.68
N TRP A 27 -16.34 11.55 -0.37
CA TRP A 27 -17.55 10.76 -0.09
C TRP A 27 -17.45 10.06 1.26
N CYS A 28 -18.53 10.11 2.04
CA CYS A 28 -18.62 9.38 3.30
C CYS A 28 -19.87 8.50 3.33
N LYS A 29 -19.93 7.53 4.26
CA LYS A 29 -21.14 6.74 4.48
C LYS A 29 -21.97 7.38 5.57
N ASN A 30 -23.23 7.71 5.28
CA ASN A 30 -24.17 8.20 6.28
C ASN A 30 -24.62 7.07 7.22
N ASN A 31 -25.47 7.39 8.21
CA ASN A 31 -26.00 6.42 9.19
C ASN A 31 -26.83 5.29 8.56
N ARG A 32 -27.30 5.47 7.32
CA ARG A 32 -28.02 4.46 6.53
C ARG A 32 -27.08 3.64 5.63
N GLY A 33 -25.77 3.87 5.72
CA GLY A 33 -24.74 3.19 4.94
C GLY A 33 -24.61 3.64 3.49
N GLN A 34 -25.35 4.69 3.08
CA GLN A 34 -25.33 5.25 1.74
C GLN A 34 -24.13 6.18 1.57
N ASN A 35 -23.50 6.16 0.39
CA ASN A 35 -22.45 7.11 0.06
C ASN A 35 -23.07 8.48 -0.22
N VAL A 36 -22.64 9.49 0.53
CA VAL A 36 -23.06 10.89 0.38
C VAL A 36 -21.82 11.76 0.20
N LEU A 37 -21.97 12.85 -0.53
CA LEU A 37 -20.92 13.86 -0.71
C LEU A 37 -20.67 14.54 0.64
N VAL A 38 -19.41 14.80 0.96
CA VAL A 38 -19.04 15.60 2.15
C VAL A 38 -19.07 17.07 1.76
N GLU A 39 -20.01 17.81 2.35
CA GLU A 39 -20.19 19.24 2.14
C GLU A 39 -18.97 20.05 2.62
N GLU A 40 -18.72 21.21 2.01
CA GLU A 40 -17.57 22.06 2.37
C GLU A 40 -17.58 22.50 3.84
N CYS A 41 -18.75 22.79 4.41
CA CYS A 41 -18.86 23.12 5.82
C CYS A 41 -18.51 21.94 6.73
N GLU A 42 -18.87 20.72 6.33
CA GLU A 42 -18.55 19.50 7.08
C GLU A 42 -17.05 19.19 7.02
N LYS A 43 -16.43 19.36 5.85
CA LYS A 43 -14.99 19.22 5.70
C LYS A 43 -14.22 20.18 6.63
N HIS A 44 -14.67 21.41 6.82
CA HIS A 44 -14.05 22.35 7.76
C HIS A 44 -14.09 21.81 9.20
N ILE A 45 -15.24 21.31 9.64
CA ILE A 45 -15.39 20.70 10.97
C ILE A 45 -14.44 19.49 11.12
N ILE A 46 -14.39 18.62 10.10
CA ILE A 46 -13.53 17.44 10.09
C ILE A 46 -12.05 17.82 10.22
N VAL A 47 -11.60 18.85 9.49
CA VAL A 47 -10.21 19.34 9.55
C VAL A 47 -9.88 19.89 10.94
N GLU A 48 -10.76 20.69 11.54
CA GLU A 48 -10.53 21.23 12.88
C GLU A 48 -10.50 20.13 13.94
N GLU A 49 -11.41 19.16 13.89
CA GLU A 49 -11.36 17.98 14.76
C GLU A 49 -10.06 17.18 14.57
N ALA A 50 -9.64 16.95 13.32
CA ALA A 50 -8.40 16.24 13.01
C ALA A 50 -7.17 16.98 13.57
N LYS A 51 -7.11 18.32 13.44
CA LYS A 51 -6.04 19.14 14.02
C LYS A 51 -6.00 19.03 15.54
N GLN A 52 -7.15 19.04 16.21
CA GLN A 52 -7.22 18.87 17.66
C GLN A 52 -6.69 17.50 18.09
N ILE A 53 -7.12 16.42 17.43
CA ILE A 53 -6.63 15.07 17.71
C ILE A 53 -5.12 14.99 17.46
N TRP A 54 -4.64 15.51 16.32
CA TRP A 54 -3.22 15.52 16.00
C TRP A 54 -2.40 16.27 17.06
N SER A 55 -2.91 17.41 17.54
CA SER A 55 -2.26 18.16 18.63
C SER A 55 -2.15 17.32 19.90
N LYS A 56 -3.23 16.61 20.27
CA LYS A 56 -3.24 15.74 21.45
C LYS A 56 -2.34 14.51 21.29
N MET A 57 -2.25 13.93 20.08
CA MET A 57 -1.38 12.78 19.78
C MET A 57 0.10 13.11 20.01
N LYS A 58 0.51 14.36 19.80
CA LYS A 58 1.90 14.81 19.99
C LYS A 58 2.31 15.01 21.45
N THR A 59 1.36 15.03 22.38
CA THR A 59 1.65 15.25 23.80
C THR A 59 2.37 14.04 24.40
N LEU A 60 3.54 14.24 25.01
CA LEU A 60 4.38 13.17 25.58
C LEU A 60 3.85 12.59 26.93
N GLY A 61 2.61 12.87 27.30
CA GLY A 61 1.99 12.41 28.54
C GLY A 61 1.19 11.11 28.38
N PRO A 62 0.95 10.36 29.47
CA PRO A 62 0.08 9.19 29.43
C PRO A 62 -1.34 9.60 29.02
N THR A 63 -1.88 8.96 27.99
CA THR A 63 -3.27 9.15 27.55
C THR A 63 -4.06 7.86 27.76
N GLN A 64 -5.22 7.97 28.40
CA GLN A 64 -6.17 6.86 28.50
C GLN A 64 -7.08 6.77 27.27
N GLU A 65 -7.18 7.84 26.48
CA GLU A 65 -7.99 7.88 25.28
C GLU A 65 -7.25 7.24 24.10
N MET A 66 -7.77 6.12 23.61
CA MET A 66 -7.18 5.37 22.49
C MET A 66 -7.07 6.23 21.21
N ALA A 67 -8.00 7.17 21.01
CA ALA A 67 -8.00 8.09 19.86
C ALA A 67 -6.79 9.04 19.83
N HIS A 68 -6.13 9.26 20.97
CA HIS A 68 -4.97 10.14 21.10
C HIS A 68 -3.64 9.38 21.11
N ARG A 69 -3.65 8.05 20.93
CA ARG A 69 -2.41 7.27 20.88
C ARG A 69 -1.70 7.49 19.55
N MET A 70 -0.40 7.72 19.62
CA MET A 70 0.44 7.82 18.43
C MET A 70 0.42 6.51 17.64
N THR A 71 0.21 6.60 16.33
CA THR A 71 0.23 5.46 15.40
C THR A 71 1.59 5.35 14.72
N HIS A 72 1.84 4.23 14.01
CA HIS A 72 3.06 4.07 13.22
C HIS A 72 3.22 5.15 12.14
N ASP A 73 2.16 5.39 11.39
CA ASP A 73 2.15 6.43 10.37
C ASP A 73 2.23 7.83 11.00
N GLY A 74 1.67 8.03 12.20
CA GLY A 74 1.71 9.30 12.92
C GLY A 74 3.12 9.70 13.37
N TYR A 75 3.91 8.80 13.96
CA TYR A 75 5.28 9.17 14.32
C TYR A 75 6.18 9.31 13.09
N LEU A 76 5.90 8.54 12.02
CA LEU A 76 6.59 8.70 10.75
C LEU A 76 6.32 10.09 10.15
N LYS A 77 5.07 10.56 10.25
CA LYS A 77 4.70 11.93 9.91
C LYS A 77 5.45 12.95 10.77
N LEU A 78 5.58 12.74 12.09
CA LEU A 78 6.40 13.63 12.93
C LEU A 78 7.85 13.69 12.46
N TRP A 79 8.42 12.55 12.10
CA TRP A 79 9.79 12.49 11.59
C TRP A 79 9.90 13.26 10.27
N GLN A 80 8.96 13.10 9.33
CA GLN A 80 8.91 13.88 8.10
C GLN A 80 8.86 15.39 8.38
N LEU A 81 7.99 15.82 9.30
CA LEU A 81 7.84 17.23 9.67
C LEU A 81 9.10 17.82 10.33
N GLN A 82 9.93 17.00 10.96
CA GLN A 82 11.22 17.42 11.52
C GLN A 82 12.27 17.72 10.45
N LYS A 83 12.02 17.38 9.18
CA LYS A 83 12.94 17.52 8.05
C LYS A 83 14.31 16.91 8.38
N PRO A 84 14.37 15.59 8.56
CA PRO A 84 15.55 14.94 9.07
C PRO A 84 16.69 15.04 8.05
N SER A 85 17.91 15.24 8.55
CA SER A 85 19.11 15.18 7.72
C SER A 85 19.76 13.82 7.85
N LEU A 86 19.87 13.11 6.72
CA LEU A 86 20.59 11.86 6.55
C LEU A 86 21.95 12.07 5.88
N SER A 87 22.49 13.30 5.96
CA SER A 87 23.75 13.73 5.34
C SER A 87 24.99 12.91 5.77
N LYS A 88 24.91 12.16 6.88
CA LYS A 88 25.97 11.25 7.33
C LYS A 88 26.09 9.98 6.47
N TYR A 89 25.16 9.73 5.56
CA TYR A 89 25.17 8.58 4.67
C TYR A 89 25.48 9.01 3.25
N ASP A 90 26.29 8.22 2.54
CA ASP A 90 26.63 8.47 1.14
C ASP A 90 25.49 8.09 0.17
N ALA A 91 24.67 7.12 0.57
CA ALA A 91 23.54 6.67 -0.22
C ALA A 91 22.36 6.14 0.63
N ILE A 92 21.17 6.20 0.05
CA ILE A 92 19.92 5.64 0.56
C ILE A 92 19.36 4.69 -0.49
N LEU A 93 19.12 3.45 -0.10
CA LEU A 93 18.51 2.42 -0.92
C LEU A 93 17.09 2.18 -0.41
N VAL A 94 16.09 2.38 -1.26
CA VAL A 94 14.69 2.14 -0.95
C VAL A 94 14.20 0.98 -1.80
N ASP A 95 13.80 -0.09 -1.13
CA ASP A 95 13.12 -1.22 -1.76
C ASP A 95 11.61 -1.02 -1.75
N GLU A 96 10.90 -1.69 -2.66
CA GLU A 96 9.44 -1.57 -2.86
C GLU A 96 8.95 -0.10 -2.91
N ALA A 97 9.72 0.75 -3.59
CA ALA A 97 9.50 2.20 -3.60
C ALA A 97 8.11 2.59 -4.15
N GLN A 98 7.47 1.76 -4.99
CA GLN A 98 6.10 1.98 -5.46
C GLN A 98 5.06 2.02 -4.33
N ASP A 99 5.35 1.41 -3.19
CA ASP A 99 4.45 1.33 -2.03
C ASP A 99 4.80 2.38 -0.96
N CYS A 100 5.80 3.24 -1.21
CA CYS A 100 6.10 4.37 -0.34
C CYS A 100 5.00 5.43 -0.37
N THR A 101 4.67 5.99 0.79
CA THR A 101 3.78 7.15 0.88
C THR A 101 4.52 8.42 0.47
N PRO A 102 3.81 9.47 -0.01
CA PRO A 102 4.41 10.77 -0.25
C PRO A 102 5.22 11.32 0.92
N ALA A 103 4.83 11.07 2.17
CA ALA A 103 5.58 11.44 3.36
C ALA A 103 6.99 10.80 3.40
N VAL A 104 7.09 9.50 3.10
CA VAL A 104 8.39 8.80 3.05
C VAL A 104 9.22 9.32 1.87
N MET A 105 8.60 9.51 0.72
CA MET A 105 9.30 10.04 -0.45
C MET A 105 9.82 11.46 -0.21
N ASP A 106 9.08 12.31 0.49
CA ASP A 106 9.54 13.65 0.89
C ASP A 106 10.79 13.60 1.76
N ILE A 107 10.85 12.67 2.73
CA ILE A 107 12.06 12.44 3.53
C ILE A 107 13.22 11.99 2.64
N VAL A 108 13.02 10.99 1.78
CA VAL A 108 14.11 10.41 0.99
C VAL A 108 14.64 11.37 -0.07
N LEU A 109 13.75 12.06 -0.78
CA LEU A 109 14.12 12.93 -1.91
C LEU A 109 14.66 14.30 -1.47
N SER A 110 14.46 14.69 -0.22
CA SER A 110 15.06 15.90 0.35
C SER A 110 16.52 15.72 0.77
N GLN A 111 17.07 14.51 0.69
CA GLN A 111 18.45 14.23 1.08
C GLN A 111 19.44 14.62 -0.01
N THR A 112 20.64 15.02 0.40
CA THR A 112 21.71 15.46 -0.52
C THR A 112 22.57 14.31 -1.03
N CYS A 113 22.40 13.10 -0.49
CA CYS A 113 23.18 11.93 -0.84
C CYS A 113 22.56 11.13 -2.00
N GLY A 114 23.25 10.08 -2.47
CA GLY A 114 22.76 9.27 -3.58
C GLY A 114 21.49 8.50 -3.21
N VAL A 115 20.44 8.59 -4.02
CA VAL A 115 19.20 7.84 -3.77
C VAL A 115 19.02 6.79 -4.86
N ILE A 116 18.81 5.53 -4.44
CA ILE A 116 18.50 4.40 -5.32
C ILE A 116 17.13 3.87 -4.92
N LEU A 117 16.18 3.96 -5.85
CA LEU A 117 14.83 3.44 -5.68
C LEU A 117 14.68 2.17 -6.49
N VAL A 118 14.26 1.09 -5.84
CA VAL A 118 13.99 -0.21 -6.44
C VAL A 118 12.52 -0.55 -6.22
N GLY A 119 11.90 -1.14 -7.25
CA GLY A 119 10.52 -1.57 -7.17
C GLY A 119 9.89 -1.78 -8.54
N ASP A 120 8.60 -2.13 -8.56
CA ASP A 120 7.82 -2.36 -9.77
C ASP A 120 6.52 -1.53 -9.74
N PRO A 121 6.38 -0.50 -10.61
CA PRO A 121 5.17 0.31 -10.67
C PRO A 121 3.91 -0.50 -11.03
N HIS A 122 4.06 -1.72 -11.54
CA HIS A 122 2.95 -2.61 -11.89
C HIS A 122 2.55 -3.59 -10.78
N GLN A 123 3.28 -3.64 -9.66
CA GLN A 123 2.99 -4.50 -8.49
C GLN A 123 2.52 -3.72 -7.25
N GLN A 124 2.09 -2.47 -7.41
CA GLN A 124 1.58 -1.68 -6.29
C GLN A 124 0.30 -2.30 -5.69
N ILE A 125 0.34 -2.59 -4.38
CA ILE A 125 -0.79 -3.19 -3.65
C ILE A 125 -1.19 -2.43 -2.38
N TYR A 126 -0.38 -1.45 -1.92
CA TYR A 126 -0.61 -0.71 -0.68
C TYR A 126 -1.29 0.66 -0.87
N THR A 127 -2.00 0.89 -1.97
CA THR A 127 -2.73 2.16 -2.23
C THR A 127 -3.71 2.55 -1.12
N PHE A 128 -4.27 1.57 -0.41
CA PHE A 128 -5.15 1.80 0.74
C PHE A 128 -4.47 2.47 1.95
N ARG A 129 -3.14 2.50 2.01
CA ARG A 129 -2.35 3.22 3.02
C ARG A 129 -1.95 4.63 2.56
N GLY A 130 -2.46 5.09 1.42
CA GLY A 130 -2.05 6.35 0.81
C GLY A 130 -0.72 6.27 0.07
N ALA A 131 -0.22 5.06 -0.21
CA ALA A 131 0.88 4.88 -1.14
C ALA A 131 0.47 5.35 -2.53
N VAL A 132 1.32 6.18 -3.14
CA VAL A 132 1.17 6.66 -4.51
C VAL A 132 2.31 6.03 -5.30
N ASN A 133 2.05 5.64 -6.56
CA ASN A 133 3.08 5.03 -7.39
C ASN A 133 4.17 6.05 -7.71
N SER A 134 5.12 6.16 -6.79
CA SER A 134 6.16 7.19 -6.76
C SER A 134 7.13 6.99 -7.93
N LEU A 135 7.43 5.74 -8.28
CA LEU A 135 8.37 5.36 -9.33
C LEU A 135 8.06 5.97 -10.70
N MET A 136 6.79 6.30 -10.99
CA MET A 136 6.41 6.89 -12.28
C MET A 136 6.72 8.40 -12.37
N ASN A 137 6.72 9.10 -11.23
CA ASN A 137 6.73 10.57 -11.20
C ASN A 137 7.94 11.15 -10.46
N VAL A 138 8.76 10.31 -9.83
CA VAL A 138 9.92 10.75 -9.07
C VAL A 138 11.02 11.21 -10.03
N PRO A 139 11.63 12.40 -9.79
CA PRO A 139 12.81 12.84 -10.51
C PRO A 139 13.93 11.82 -10.41
N HIS A 140 14.54 11.47 -11.53
CA HIS A 140 15.62 10.48 -11.59
C HIS A 140 16.67 10.91 -12.60
N SER A 141 17.93 10.62 -12.29
CA SER A 141 19.05 10.85 -13.22
C SER A 141 19.21 9.70 -14.20
N ARG A 142 18.88 8.48 -13.80
CA ARG A 142 18.98 7.25 -14.60
C ARG A 142 17.84 6.30 -14.23
N ILE A 143 17.34 5.55 -15.22
CA ILE A 143 16.46 4.40 -15.00
C ILE A 143 17.11 3.16 -15.60
N PHE A 144 17.05 2.07 -14.85
CA PHE A 144 17.44 0.75 -15.30
C PHE A 144 16.23 -0.18 -15.23
N TYR A 145 16.09 -1.05 -16.24
CA TYR A 145 15.02 -2.04 -16.28
C TYR A 145 15.61 -3.44 -16.16
N LEU A 146 15.16 -4.17 -15.13
CA LEU A 146 15.49 -5.58 -14.96
C LEU A 146 14.36 -6.40 -15.59
N THR A 147 14.56 -6.79 -16.85
CA THR A 147 13.55 -7.50 -17.64
C THR A 147 13.62 -9.02 -17.50
N GLN A 148 14.77 -9.56 -17.07
CA GLN A 148 14.96 -11.00 -16.93
C GLN A 148 14.54 -11.49 -15.54
N SER A 149 13.59 -12.41 -15.52
CA SER A 149 13.15 -13.12 -14.32
C SER A 149 14.05 -14.31 -14.05
N PHE A 150 14.45 -14.47 -12.80
CA PHE A 150 15.11 -15.69 -12.30
C PHE A 150 14.13 -16.66 -11.64
N ARG A 151 12.83 -16.31 -11.58
CA ARG A 151 11.81 -17.06 -10.83
C ARG A 151 10.99 -18.03 -11.69
N PHE A 152 10.93 -17.79 -12.99
CA PHE A 152 10.06 -18.56 -13.89
C PHE A 152 10.58 -18.56 -15.33
N GLY A 153 10.17 -19.59 -16.05
CA GLY A 153 10.47 -19.82 -17.47
C GLY A 153 9.68 -18.94 -18.45
N SER A 154 9.92 -19.19 -19.73
CA SER A 154 9.36 -18.40 -20.84
C SER A 154 7.83 -18.43 -20.92
N GLU A 155 7.17 -19.53 -20.53
CA GLU A 155 5.70 -19.63 -20.63
C GLU A 155 5.00 -18.63 -19.69
N ILE A 156 5.40 -18.62 -18.42
CA ILE A 156 4.87 -17.67 -17.43
C ILE A 156 5.26 -16.23 -17.83
N ALA A 157 6.48 -16.02 -18.32
CA ALA A 157 6.92 -14.70 -18.76
C ALA A 157 6.08 -14.17 -19.92
N TYR A 158 5.75 -15.02 -20.89
CA TYR A 158 4.90 -14.66 -22.03
C TYR A 158 3.50 -14.24 -21.58
N VAL A 159 2.87 -15.01 -20.69
CA VAL A 159 1.55 -14.64 -20.14
C VAL A 159 1.63 -13.33 -19.35
N GLY A 160 2.64 -13.17 -18.51
CA GLY A 160 2.87 -11.93 -17.74
C GLY A 160 3.07 -10.71 -18.65
N ALA A 161 3.90 -10.83 -19.69
CA ALA A 161 4.12 -9.77 -20.68
C ALA A 161 2.83 -9.42 -21.44
N THR A 162 2.04 -10.43 -21.82
CA THR A 162 0.75 -10.25 -22.49
C THR A 162 -0.24 -9.49 -21.62
N LEU A 163 -0.33 -9.82 -20.32
CA LEU A 163 -1.17 -9.09 -19.37
C LEU A 163 -0.71 -7.63 -19.22
N LEU A 164 0.61 -7.39 -19.16
CA LEU A 164 1.17 -6.03 -19.08
C LEU A 164 0.86 -5.21 -20.34
N ASP A 165 0.94 -5.78 -21.54
CA ASP A 165 0.56 -5.09 -22.77
C ASP A 165 -0.96 -4.85 -22.82
N VAL A 166 -1.77 -5.91 -22.74
CA VAL A 166 -3.22 -5.81 -22.97
C VAL A 166 -3.88 -4.91 -21.92
N CYS A 167 -3.57 -5.13 -20.64
CA CYS A 167 -4.23 -4.45 -19.52
C CYS A 167 -3.58 -3.12 -19.14
N LYS A 168 -2.26 -2.96 -19.32
CA LYS A 168 -1.52 -1.77 -18.88
C LYS A 168 -0.82 -0.99 -19.99
N LYS A 169 -0.92 -1.45 -21.25
CA LYS A 169 -0.31 -0.84 -22.45
C LYS A 169 1.21 -0.71 -22.35
N VAL A 170 1.85 -1.62 -21.60
CA VAL A 170 3.31 -1.67 -21.46
C VAL A 170 3.88 -2.49 -22.61
N ARG A 171 4.35 -1.80 -23.66
CA ARG A 171 4.83 -2.45 -24.90
C ARG A 171 6.34 -2.43 -25.09
N ASN A 172 7.03 -1.49 -24.44
CA ASN A 172 8.45 -1.25 -24.65
C ASN A 172 9.35 -1.91 -23.59
N LYS A 173 8.77 -2.79 -22.76
CA LYS A 173 9.45 -3.47 -21.65
C LYS A 173 9.01 -4.93 -21.64
N ILE A 174 9.80 -5.79 -22.27
CA ILE A 174 9.46 -7.21 -22.41
C ILE A 174 9.94 -7.94 -21.17
N LEU A 175 9.03 -8.61 -20.46
CA LEU A 175 9.37 -9.54 -19.39
C LEU A 175 9.93 -10.82 -20.00
N VAL A 176 11.14 -11.20 -19.61
CA VAL A 176 11.86 -12.36 -20.15
C VAL A 176 11.99 -13.41 -19.06
N GLY A 177 11.55 -14.64 -19.35
CA GLY A 177 11.73 -15.78 -18.46
C GLY A 177 13.17 -16.30 -18.48
N ASN A 178 13.56 -17.08 -17.48
CA ASN A 178 14.78 -17.86 -17.54
C ASN A 178 14.58 -19.15 -18.37
N ASN A 179 15.60 -20.01 -18.38
CA ASN A 179 15.57 -21.28 -19.10
C ASN A 179 14.95 -22.44 -18.29
N GLN A 180 14.24 -22.14 -17.18
CA GLN A 180 13.57 -23.18 -16.39
C GLN A 180 12.26 -23.59 -17.07
N GLU A 181 11.86 -24.85 -16.89
CA GLU A 181 10.52 -25.28 -17.25
C GLU A 181 9.49 -24.55 -16.37
N SER A 182 8.39 -24.14 -16.97
CA SER A 182 7.31 -23.43 -16.30
C SER A 182 6.00 -23.82 -16.94
N ASP A 183 4.95 -24.00 -16.15
CA ASP A 183 3.61 -24.34 -16.63
C ASP A 183 2.61 -23.25 -16.24
N VAL A 184 1.67 -22.97 -17.15
CA VAL A 184 0.56 -22.04 -16.94
C VAL A 184 -0.81 -22.75 -16.93
N SER A 185 -0.85 -24.04 -17.27
CA SER A 185 -2.09 -24.81 -17.34
C SER A 185 -2.62 -25.21 -15.96
N GLY A 186 -1.73 -25.40 -14.99
CA GLY A 186 -2.08 -25.88 -13.65
C GLY A 186 -2.59 -27.32 -13.64
N VAL A 187 -2.38 -28.08 -14.72
CA VAL A 187 -2.78 -29.48 -14.85
C VAL A 187 -1.68 -30.37 -14.26
N GLY A 188 -2.07 -31.35 -13.44
CA GLY A 188 -1.10 -32.30 -12.86
C GLY A 188 -0.24 -31.72 -11.74
N VAL A 189 -0.68 -30.65 -11.07
CA VAL A 189 0.03 -30.09 -9.91
C VAL A 189 -0.04 -31.08 -8.74
N GLU A 190 1.10 -31.69 -8.43
CA GLU A 190 1.27 -32.57 -7.27
C GLU A 190 1.88 -31.81 -6.08
N GLY A 191 1.52 -32.23 -4.86
CA GLY A 191 2.12 -31.71 -3.63
C GLY A 191 1.37 -30.52 -3.00
N LYS A 192 2.13 -29.60 -2.37
CA LYS A 192 1.55 -28.48 -1.60
C LYS A 192 1.13 -27.35 -2.54
N VAL A 193 -0.16 -27.05 -2.56
CA VAL A 193 -0.74 -25.99 -3.40
C VAL A 193 -1.01 -24.74 -2.57
N ALA A 194 -0.62 -23.57 -3.11
CA ALA A 194 -1.05 -22.27 -2.59
C ALA A 194 -2.18 -21.72 -3.47
N ARG A 195 -3.34 -21.42 -2.87
CA ARG A 195 -4.47 -20.79 -3.54
C ARG A 195 -4.52 -19.31 -3.21
N LEU A 196 -4.44 -18.46 -4.22
CA LEU A 196 -4.47 -17.01 -4.06
C LEU A 196 -5.88 -16.48 -4.37
N CYS A 197 -6.51 -15.88 -3.36
CA CYS A 197 -7.89 -15.41 -3.47
C CYS A 197 -7.96 -13.89 -3.27
N ARG A 198 -8.84 -13.21 -4.02
CA ARG A 198 -9.04 -11.77 -3.91
C ARG A 198 -9.84 -11.36 -2.67
N THR A 199 -10.73 -12.22 -2.19
CA THR A 199 -11.65 -11.91 -1.08
C THR A 199 -11.62 -12.98 0.00
N ASN A 200 -11.90 -12.58 1.23
CA ASN A 200 -12.05 -13.52 2.34
C ASN A 200 -13.16 -14.55 2.08
N GLN A 201 -14.24 -14.15 1.41
CA GLN A 201 -15.31 -15.07 1.03
C GLN A 201 -14.77 -16.21 0.17
N THR A 202 -14.01 -15.89 -0.89
CA THR A 202 -13.40 -16.89 -1.77
C THR A 202 -12.37 -17.76 -1.02
N VAL A 203 -11.62 -17.20 -0.05
CA VAL A 203 -10.75 -18.01 0.82
C VAL A 203 -11.55 -19.05 1.60
N PHE A 204 -12.69 -18.66 2.16
CA PHE A 204 -13.56 -19.59 2.90
C PHE A 204 -14.21 -20.63 1.99
N GLU A 205 -14.71 -20.22 0.82
CA GLU A 205 -15.29 -21.12 -0.18
C GLU A 205 -14.25 -22.17 -0.62
N ASP A 206 -13.03 -21.75 -0.98
CA ASP A 206 -11.95 -22.67 -1.34
C ASP A 206 -11.55 -23.58 -0.18
N ALA A 207 -11.48 -23.06 1.05
CA ALA A 207 -11.19 -23.85 2.23
C ALA A 207 -12.23 -24.96 2.45
N VAL A 208 -13.52 -24.63 2.33
CA VAL A 208 -14.61 -25.60 2.44
C VAL A 208 -14.52 -26.65 1.32
N ASN A 209 -14.32 -26.22 0.07
CA ASN A 209 -14.21 -27.14 -1.07
C ASN A 209 -13.06 -28.15 -0.91
N VAL A 210 -11.91 -27.71 -0.39
CA VAL A 210 -10.72 -28.55 -0.21
C VAL A 210 -10.80 -29.44 1.03
N THR A 211 -11.57 -29.04 2.04
CA THR A 211 -11.76 -29.82 3.28
C THR A 211 -13.00 -30.71 3.27
N GLY A 212 -13.95 -30.47 2.37
CA GLY A 212 -15.24 -31.17 2.31
C GLY A 212 -15.25 -32.50 1.54
N GLY A 213 -14.13 -32.91 0.94
CA GLY A 213 -14.02 -34.19 0.23
C GLY A 213 -13.68 -35.39 1.12
N ASP A 214 -13.66 -36.60 0.53
CA ASP A 214 -13.43 -37.88 1.22
C ASP A 214 -12.08 -37.98 1.94
N SER A 215 -11.11 -37.12 1.60
CA SER A 215 -9.82 -36.98 2.28
C SER A 215 -9.58 -35.50 2.61
N PRO A 216 -9.98 -35.04 3.80
CA PRO A 216 -9.90 -33.63 4.16
C PRO A 216 -8.43 -33.17 4.22
N ALA A 217 -8.08 -32.19 3.39
CA ALA A 217 -6.72 -31.66 3.38
C ALA A 217 -6.45 -30.75 4.60
N LYS A 218 -5.22 -30.79 5.11
CA LYS A 218 -4.77 -29.81 6.09
C LYS A 218 -4.53 -28.46 5.40
N ILE A 219 -5.30 -27.45 5.76
CA ILE A 219 -5.19 -26.10 5.21
C ILE A 219 -4.51 -25.14 6.19
N HIS A 220 -3.83 -24.14 5.64
CA HIS A 220 -3.26 -23.02 6.38
C HIS A 220 -3.74 -21.72 5.72
N LEU A 221 -4.33 -20.82 6.52
CA LEU A 221 -4.80 -19.53 6.03
C LEU A 221 -3.78 -18.45 6.34
N LEU A 222 -3.33 -17.74 5.30
CA LEU A 222 -2.47 -16.58 5.41
C LEU A 222 -3.27 -15.36 4.94
N GLY A 223 -3.35 -14.35 5.78
CA GLY A 223 -4.06 -13.12 5.46
C GLY A 223 -3.39 -11.92 6.10
N VAL A 224 -3.41 -10.79 5.41
CA VAL A 224 -3.00 -9.50 5.97
C VAL A 224 -4.18 -8.97 6.78
N SER A 225 -4.07 -8.96 8.11
CA SER A 225 -5.13 -8.44 8.98
C SER A 225 -5.23 -6.92 8.83
N VAL A 226 -6.26 -6.47 8.10
CA VAL A 226 -6.69 -5.08 8.16
C VAL A 226 -7.68 -4.98 9.32
N ARG A 227 -7.24 -4.41 10.45
CA ARG A 227 -8.17 -3.99 11.52
C ARG A 227 -9.12 -2.94 10.96
N ARG A 228 -10.25 -3.37 10.40
CA ARG A 228 -11.42 -2.50 10.30
C ARG A 228 -11.91 -2.24 11.73
N PRO A 229 -12.19 -0.98 12.13
CA PRO A 229 -12.79 -0.73 13.43
C PRO A 229 -14.06 -1.58 13.53
N ARG A 230 -14.15 -2.39 14.60
CA ARG A 230 -15.34 -3.18 14.91
C ARG A 230 -16.53 -2.21 14.90
N LYS A 231 -17.55 -2.50 14.09
CA LYS A 231 -18.86 -1.92 14.32
C LYS A 231 -19.29 -2.40 15.71
N GLY A 232 -19.45 -1.44 16.63
CA GLY A 232 -20.25 -1.67 17.84
C GLY A 232 -21.70 -1.88 17.45
#